data_AF-A0A931U4C0-F1
#
_entry.id   AF-A0A931U4C0-F1
#
_cell.length_a   1.000
_cell.length_b   1.000
_cell.length_c   1.000
_cell.angle_alpha   90.00
_cell.angle_beta   90.00
_cell.angle_gamma   90.00
#
_symmetry.space_group_name_H-M   'P 1'
#
loop_
_entity.id
_entity.type
_entity.pdbx_description
1 polymer ?
#
loop_
_entity_poly.entity_id
_entity_poly.type
_entity_poly.pdbx_seq_one_letter_code
_entity_poly.pdbx_strand_id
1 'polypeptide(L)'
;MIRCSLVALCIGALTPRPAVAQSPAEVTLEIVHAATYHLPTAGGAMYYAVAEARNPGDAVVGDVVVRLVGYRADGSVVGEAKGYALVPALRPGESGPVVVVMAQAQPGEVARHELSVVGRAGAPEPFAPSLRLLGADRIWESPGKRYIVGELVSGAAETIGDLAIVAGLYSTDGRLLHVVRAPALVQPIAAGQRTPFLVEVPPDPAVNSWRFWYVAAPFVGHPVPLAVRVAAADADDYGRVVVSAVVTNQSSAAARDLRAVAILRDAQGRIVNVGALDPLAGTAEVPGYGEETLRLVADAQPGFASIEVRAASSTALLLAPERFGTFFPIVHRPEVPRAADETSHEDQG
;
A
#
# COMPACT_ATOMS: atom_id res chain seq x y z
N MET A 1 -55.56 58.68 -32.70
CA MET A 1 -54.51 57.67 -32.90
C MET A 1 -53.17 58.26 -32.48
N ILE A 2 -52.62 57.84 -31.33
CA ILE A 2 -51.27 58.20 -30.88
C ILE A 2 -50.57 56.87 -30.59
N ARG A 3 -49.49 56.56 -31.30
CA ARG A 3 -48.65 55.40 -31.05
C ARG A 3 -47.46 55.85 -30.20
N CYS A 4 -47.38 55.34 -28.97
CA CYS A 4 -46.19 55.43 -28.13
C CYS A 4 -45.24 54.28 -28.51
N SER A 5 -44.01 54.60 -28.87
CA SER A 5 -42.94 53.62 -29.07
C SER A 5 -42.18 53.43 -27.75
N LEU A 6 -42.21 52.21 -27.22
CA LEU A 6 -41.45 51.80 -26.05
C LEU A 6 -40.05 51.39 -26.51
N VAL A 7 -39.02 52.11 -26.06
CA VAL A 7 -37.61 51.74 -26.29
C VAL A 7 -37.14 50.94 -25.06
N ALA A 8 -36.93 49.63 -25.24
CA ALA A 8 -36.38 48.76 -24.21
C ALA A 8 -34.85 48.84 -24.24
N LEU A 9 -34.26 49.40 -23.18
CA LEU A 9 -32.82 49.46 -22.96
C LEU A 9 -32.36 48.15 -22.30
N CYS A 10 -31.80 47.23 -23.09
CA CYS A 10 -31.18 46.01 -22.57
C CYS A 10 -29.84 46.33 -21.90
N ILE A 11 -29.83 46.48 -20.58
CA ILE A 11 -28.60 46.50 -19.78
C ILE A 11 -28.11 45.06 -19.63
N GLY A 12 -27.18 44.65 -20.50
CA GLY A 12 -26.50 43.36 -20.37
C GLY A 12 -25.65 43.35 -19.11
N ALA A 13 -26.02 42.56 -18.11
CA ALA A 13 -25.19 42.31 -16.94
C ALA A 13 -23.91 41.60 -17.38
N LEU A 14 -22.79 42.32 -17.38
CA LEU A 14 -21.46 41.74 -17.54
C LEU A 14 -21.23 40.80 -16.36
N THR A 15 -21.36 39.50 -16.57
CA THR A 15 -20.92 38.52 -15.58
C THR A 15 -19.39 38.67 -15.45
N PRO A 16 -18.86 38.88 -14.23
CA PRO A 16 -17.42 38.97 -14.06
C PRO A 16 -16.80 37.68 -14.59
N ARG A 17 -15.81 37.83 -15.48
CA ARG A 17 -15.04 36.70 -16.01
C ARG A 17 -14.49 35.93 -14.81
N PRO A 18 -14.74 34.61 -14.68
CA PRO A 18 -14.20 33.84 -13.57
C PRO A 18 -12.69 34.05 -13.54
N ALA A 19 -12.17 34.43 -12.37
CA ALA A 19 -10.73 34.59 -12.18
C ALA A 19 -10.04 33.28 -12.57
N VAL A 20 -9.01 33.37 -13.39
CA VAL A 20 -8.17 32.20 -13.71
C VAL A 20 -7.53 31.78 -12.39
N ALA A 21 -7.88 30.58 -11.90
CA ALA A 21 -7.26 30.03 -10.71
C ALA A 21 -5.75 29.97 -10.94
N GLN A 22 -4.97 30.67 -10.11
CA GLN A 22 -3.52 30.60 -10.17
C GLN A 22 -3.10 29.14 -9.95
N SER A 23 -2.22 28.63 -10.80
CA SER A 23 -1.66 27.30 -10.59
C SER A 23 -0.96 27.27 -9.23
N PRO A 24 -1.15 26.20 -8.43
CA PRO A 24 -0.51 26.09 -7.13
C PRO A 24 1.01 26.26 -7.27
N ALA A 25 1.63 26.97 -6.32
CA ALA A 25 3.07 27.16 -6.32
C ALA A 25 3.79 25.81 -6.10
N GLU A 26 4.84 25.57 -6.90
CA GLU A 26 5.74 24.44 -6.68
C GLU A 26 6.64 24.73 -5.48
N VAL A 27 6.84 23.72 -4.63
CA VAL A 27 7.70 23.80 -3.46
C VAL A 27 8.71 22.65 -3.45
N THR A 28 9.93 22.94 -3.03
CA THR A 28 10.97 21.93 -2.83
C THR A 28 10.78 21.24 -1.48
N LEU A 29 10.91 19.91 -1.48
CA LEU A 29 10.85 19.08 -0.28
C LEU A 29 12.25 18.64 0.15
N GLU A 30 12.42 18.34 1.43
CA GLU A 30 13.67 17.83 2.00
C GLU A 30 13.73 16.30 1.79
N ILE A 31 14.86 15.78 1.30
CA ILE A 31 15.12 14.33 1.28
C ILE A 31 15.85 13.97 2.58
N VAL A 32 15.17 13.27 3.49
CA VAL A 32 15.71 12.92 4.81
C VAL A 32 16.49 11.60 4.77
N HIS A 33 15.99 10.64 3.99
CA HIS A 33 16.66 9.36 3.74
C HIS A 33 16.60 9.07 2.25
N ALA A 34 17.64 8.45 1.70
CA ALA A 34 17.63 7.93 0.34
C ALA A 34 18.54 6.71 0.20
N ALA A 35 18.12 5.77 -0.63
CA ALA A 35 18.94 4.67 -1.10
C ALA A 35 18.67 4.42 -2.58
N THR A 36 19.74 4.17 -3.33
CA THR A 36 19.69 3.86 -4.75
C THR A 36 20.28 2.47 -4.97
N TYR A 37 19.59 1.69 -5.80
CA TYR A 37 19.90 0.31 -6.10
C TYR A 37 20.10 0.17 -7.61
N HIS A 38 21.08 -0.63 -7.98
CA HIS A 38 21.34 -1.00 -9.36
C HIS A 38 20.97 -2.47 -9.54
N LEU A 39 19.89 -2.71 -10.30
CA LEU A 39 19.35 -4.03 -10.55
C LEU A 39 19.65 -4.44 -11.99
N PRO A 40 20.55 -5.42 -12.22
CA PRO A 40 20.77 -5.97 -13.55
C PRO A 40 19.48 -6.59 -14.10
N THR A 41 19.22 -6.41 -15.40
CA THR A 41 18.10 -7.05 -16.11
C THR A 41 18.60 -7.64 -17.44
N ALA A 42 17.84 -8.55 -18.04
CA ALA A 42 18.22 -9.19 -19.31
C ALA A 42 18.44 -8.19 -20.48
N GLY A 43 17.90 -6.96 -20.37
CA GLY A 43 18.03 -5.90 -21.38
C GLY A 43 18.84 -4.69 -20.94
N GLY A 44 19.56 -4.74 -19.81
CA GLY A 44 20.35 -3.62 -19.30
C GLY A 44 20.31 -3.55 -17.77
N ALA A 45 20.07 -2.37 -17.21
CA ALA A 45 19.89 -2.20 -15.77
C ALA A 45 18.72 -1.28 -15.42
N MET A 46 18.15 -1.50 -14.24
CA MET A 46 17.21 -0.61 -13.59
C MET A 46 17.90 0.09 -12.43
N TYR A 47 17.78 1.42 -12.39
CA TYR A 47 18.14 2.22 -11.23
C TYR A 47 16.88 2.49 -10.44
N TYR A 48 16.81 1.91 -9.25
CA TYR A 48 15.69 2.02 -8.35
C TYR A 48 16.11 2.88 -7.18
N ALA A 49 15.41 3.98 -6.91
CA ALA A 49 15.66 4.78 -5.73
C ALA A 49 14.42 4.86 -4.84
N VAL A 50 14.66 4.68 -3.55
CA VAL A 50 13.69 4.96 -2.48
C VAL A 50 14.20 6.14 -1.70
N ALA A 51 13.28 7.01 -1.31
CA ALA A 51 13.61 8.11 -0.42
C ALA A 51 12.44 8.41 0.51
N GLU A 52 12.72 9.18 1.55
CA GLU A 52 11.73 9.76 2.45
C GLU A 52 11.77 11.28 2.26
N ALA A 53 10.69 11.83 1.71
CA ALA A 53 10.52 13.24 1.50
C ALA A 53 9.81 13.86 2.71
N ARG A 54 10.32 14.98 3.21
CA ARG A 54 9.73 15.75 4.30
C ARG A 54 9.27 17.11 3.80
N ASN A 55 8.13 17.56 4.30
CA ASN A 55 7.63 18.90 4.07
C ASN A 55 8.15 19.87 5.14
N PRO A 56 9.14 20.73 4.83
CA PRO A 56 9.65 21.71 5.78
C PRO A 56 8.78 22.97 5.88
N GLY A 57 7.78 23.12 4.98
CA GLY A 57 6.92 24.29 4.91
C GLY A 57 5.75 24.26 5.89
N ASP A 58 4.86 25.24 5.75
CA ASP A 58 3.68 25.48 6.60
C ASP A 58 2.34 25.16 5.92
N ALA A 59 2.36 24.81 4.63
CA ALA A 59 1.20 24.37 3.87
C ALA A 59 1.22 22.85 3.63
N VAL A 60 0.04 22.25 3.45
CA VAL A 60 -0.09 20.86 2.97
C VAL A 60 0.44 20.78 1.54
N VAL A 61 1.32 19.82 1.28
CA VAL A 61 1.92 19.58 -0.03
C VAL A 61 1.38 18.29 -0.63
N GLY A 62 0.75 18.39 -1.79
CA GLY A 62 0.31 17.24 -2.60
C GLY A 62 1.09 17.15 -3.89
N ASP A 63 0.69 16.23 -4.78
CA ASP A 63 1.36 15.98 -6.07
C ASP A 63 2.88 15.86 -5.92
N VAL A 64 3.33 15.12 -4.89
CA VAL A 64 4.75 14.99 -4.58
C VAL A 64 5.44 14.11 -5.62
N VAL A 65 6.35 14.71 -6.38
CA VAL A 65 7.12 14.09 -7.46
C VAL A 65 8.58 14.02 -7.06
N VAL A 66 9.15 12.83 -7.16
CA VAL A 66 10.60 12.61 -7.07
C VAL A 66 11.18 12.48 -8.48
N ARG A 67 12.31 13.13 -8.73
CA ARG A 67 13.03 13.08 -10.00
C ARG A 67 14.42 12.48 -9.75
N LEU A 68 14.77 11.48 -10.55
CA LEU A 68 16.08 10.84 -10.59
C LEU A 68 16.76 11.18 -11.92
N VAL A 69 17.96 11.75 -11.86
CA VAL A 69 18.79 11.99 -13.06
C VAL A 69 20.08 11.18 -12.95
N GLY A 70 20.37 10.38 -13.96
CA GLY A 70 21.64 9.66 -14.09
C GLY A 70 22.62 10.41 -14.99
N TYR A 71 23.89 10.45 -14.60
CA TYR A 71 24.97 11.11 -15.31
C TYR A 71 26.10 10.13 -15.63
N ARG A 72 26.72 10.28 -16.81
CA ARG A 72 27.98 9.61 -17.17
C ARG A 72 29.16 10.26 -16.44
N ALA A 73 30.34 9.64 -16.56
CA ALA A 73 31.57 10.16 -15.97
C ALA A 73 31.98 11.54 -16.53
N ASP A 74 31.61 11.84 -17.79
CA ASP A 74 31.86 13.14 -18.43
C ASP A 74 30.85 14.23 -18.03
N GLY A 75 29.88 13.91 -17.17
CA GLY A 75 28.84 14.82 -16.71
C GLY A 75 27.61 14.92 -17.64
N SER A 76 27.59 14.22 -18.78
CA SER A 76 26.41 14.16 -19.65
C SER A 76 25.28 13.35 -18.99
N VAL A 77 24.03 13.72 -19.29
CA VAL A 77 22.85 12.99 -18.80
C VAL A 77 22.70 11.68 -19.56
N VAL A 78 22.55 10.58 -18.81
CA VAL A 78 22.20 9.25 -19.34
C VAL A 78 20.71 9.12 -19.50
N GLY A 79 19.98 9.54 -18.46
CA GLY A 79 18.54 9.38 -18.40
C GLY A 79 17.94 10.15 -17.23
N GLU A 80 16.62 10.28 -17.29
CA GLU A 80 15.81 10.89 -16.25
C GLU A 80 14.58 10.02 -16.02
N ALA A 81 14.18 9.90 -14.76
CA ALA A 81 12.93 9.28 -14.36
C ALA A 81 12.18 10.14 -13.36
N LYS A 82 10.86 10.01 -13.38
CA LYS A 82 9.96 10.58 -12.38
C LYS A 82 9.25 9.48 -11.64
N GLY A 83 9.12 9.68 -10.34
CA GLY A 83 8.36 8.85 -9.43
C GLY A 83 7.49 9.71 -8.53
N TYR A 84 6.75 9.08 -7.63
CA TYR A 84 5.75 9.76 -6.82
C TYR A 84 5.84 9.34 -5.36
N ALA A 85 5.31 10.19 -4.47
CA ALA A 85 5.03 9.76 -3.11
C ALA A 85 3.99 8.66 -3.08
N LEU A 86 4.16 7.73 -2.15
CA LEU A 86 3.17 6.68 -1.89
C LEU A 86 2.09 7.13 -0.91
N VAL A 87 2.17 8.38 -0.42
CA VAL A 87 1.15 9.06 0.37
C VAL A 87 0.59 10.25 -0.44
N PRO A 88 -0.71 10.54 -0.32
CA PRO A 88 -1.37 11.53 -1.19
C PRO A 88 -0.92 12.97 -0.95
N ALA A 89 -0.54 13.29 0.29
CA ALA A 89 -0.07 14.60 0.70
C ALA A 89 0.78 14.50 1.98
N LEU A 90 1.57 15.55 2.23
CA LEU A 90 2.40 15.73 3.42
C LEU A 90 1.99 17.02 4.14
N ARG A 91 1.57 16.92 5.40
CA ARG A 91 1.35 18.10 6.25
C ARG A 91 2.69 18.76 6.64
N PRO A 92 2.65 19.99 7.18
CA PRO A 92 3.84 20.63 7.76
C PRO A 92 4.59 19.71 8.72
N GLY A 93 5.89 19.52 8.46
CA GLY A 93 6.77 18.67 9.25
C GLY A 93 6.62 17.16 9.03
N GLU A 94 5.56 16.70 8.36
CA GLU A 94 5.39 15.29 8.02
C GLU A 94 6.38 14.85 6.94
N SER A 95 6.69 13.56 6.98
CA SER A 95 7.48 12.88 5.98
C SER A 95 6.72 11.70 5.40
N GLY A 96 7.04 11.32 4.16
CA GLY A 96 6.45 10.18 3.49
C GLY A 96 7.38 9.58 2.44
N PRO A 97 7.23 8.29 2.14
CA PRO A 97 8.13 7.63 1.22
C PRO A 97 7.79 7.97 -0.23
N VAL A 98 8.85 8.10 -1.04
CA VAL A 98 8.80 8.32 -2.48
C VAL A 98 9.63 7.23 -3.16
N VAL A 99 9.20 6.83 -4.37
CA VAL A 99 9.88 5.78 -5.14
C VAL A 99 10.00 6.24 -6.59
N VAL A 100 11.17 6.04 -7.19
CA VAL A 100 11.43 6.32 -8.61
C VAL A 100 12.25 5.19 -9.23
N VAL A 101 11.91 4.86 -10.49
CA VAL A 101 12.59 3.83 -11.27
C VAL A 101 13.03 4.41 -12.60
N MET A 102 14.33 4.42 -12.84
CA MET A 102 14.91 4.73 -14.14
C MET A 102 15.26 3.41 -14.82
N ALA A 103 14.43 3.03 -15.78
CA ALA A 103 14.64 1.84 -16.61
C ALA A 103 15.66 2.14 -17.74
N GLN A 104 16.26 1.07 -18.27
CA GLN A 104 17.00 1.08 -19.55
C GLN A 104 18.32 1.87 -19.58
N ALA A 105 18.97 2.08 -18.44
CA ALA A 105 20.37 2.49 -18.47
C ALA A 105 21.26 1.27 -18.73
N GLN A 106 22.30 1.40 -19.56
CA GLN A 106 23.24 0.31 -19.74
C GLN A 106 24.02 0.07 -18.42
N PRO A 107 24.35 -1.18 -18.08
CA PRO A 107 25.20 -1.46 -16.92
C PRO A 107 26.50 -0.66 -16.97
N GLY A 108 26.81 0.07 -15.90
CA GLY A 108 28.01 0.92 -15.81
C GLY A 108 27.91 2.29 -16.48
N GLU A 109 26.78 2.63 -17.10
CA GLU A 109 26.62 3.92 -17.80
C GLU A 109 26.42 5.10 -16.84
N VAL A 110 25.78 4.87 -15.70
CA VAL A 110 25.52 5.90 -14.69
C VAL A 110 26.67 5.93 -13.69
N ALA A 111 27.56 6.91 -13.84
CA ALA A 111 28.67 7.16 -12.92
C ALA A 111 28.24 7.95 -11.67
N ARG A 112 27.24 8.82 -11.81
CA ARG A 112 26.67 9.64 -10.73
C ARG A 112 25.17 9.78 -10.93
N HIS A 113 24.42 9.97 -9.85
CA HIS A 113 23.01 10.32 -9.93
C HIS A 113 22.65 11.48 -9.00
N GLU A 114 21.53 12.13 -9.28
CA GLU A 114 20.93 13.18 -8.46
C GLU A 114 19.46 12.88 -8.21
N LEU A 115 19.02 13.05 -6.97
CA LEU A 115 17.61 12.97 -6.57
C LEU A 115 17.13 14.36 -6.15
N SER A 116 15.95 14.73 -6.62
CA SER A 116 15.24 15.93 -6.19
C SER A 116 13.77 15.62 -5.96
N VAL A 117 13.14 16.31 -5.00
CA VAL A 117 11.72 16.13 -4.71
C VAL A 117 11.04 17.49 -4.67
N VAL A 118 9.94 17.60 -5.41
CA VAL A 118 9.07 18.78 -5.45
C VAL A 118 7.62 18.36 -5.20
N GLY A 119 6.79 19.30 -4.80
CA GLY A 119 5.35 19.11 -4.71
C GLY A 119 4.60 20.41 -4.93
N ARG A 120 3.28 20.38 -4.77
CA ARG A 120 2.40 21.54 -4.91
C ARG A 120 1.82 21.93 -3.56
N ALA A 121 2.10 23.16 -3.14
CA ALA A 121 1.54 23.71 -1.91
C ALA A 121 0.03 24.00 -2.05
N GLY A 122 -0.69 23.93 -0.92
CA GLY A 122 -2.13 24.18 -0.89
C GLY A 122 -2.96 23.03 -1.44
N ALA A 123 -2.42 21.81 -1.39
CA ALA A 123 -3.21 20.63 -1.70
C ALA A 123 -4.35 20.46 -0.68
N PRO A 124 -5.50 19.89 -1.09
CA PRO A 124 -6.56 19.53 -0.16
C PRO A 124 -6.04 18.62 0.94
N GLU A 125 -6.58 18.79 2.15
CA GLU A 125 -6.30 17.89 3.26
C GLU A 125 -6.71 16.45 2.88
N PRO A 126 -5.78 15.48 2.94
CA PRO A 126 -6.11 14.10 2.59
C PRO A 126 -7.07 13.51 3.63
N PHE A 127 -7.92 12.57 3.22
CA PHE A 127 -8.69 11.78 4.17
C PHE A 127 -7.74 10.99 5.08
N ALA A 128 -7.67 11.41 6.34
CA ALA A 128 -6.75 10.87 7.34
C ALA A 128 -7.53 10.40 8.56
N PRO A 129 -8.14 9.20 8.48
CA PRO A 129 -8.92 8.67 9.58
C PRO A 129 -8.01 8.41 10.80
N SER A 130 -8.56 8.58 11.99
CA SER A 130 -7.87 8.18 13.22
C SER A 130 -7.68 6.67 13.23
N LEU A 131 -6.44 6.21 13.06
CA LEU A 131 -6.07 4.80 13.09
C LEU A 131 -5.08 4.57 14.23
N ARG A 132 -5.26 3.46 14.96
CA ARG A 132 -4.31 3.04 15.99
C ARG A 132 -3.79 1.64 15.69
N LEU A 133 -2.47 1.52 15.64
CA LEU A 133 -1.77 0.24 15.55
C LEU A 133 -1.89 -0.52 16.88
N LEU A 134 -2.36 -1.76 16.82
CA LEU A 134 -2.48 -2.65 17.97
C LEU A 134 -1.23 -3.53 18.15
N GLY A 135 -0.51 -3.80 17.08
CA GLY A 135 0.73 -4.57 17.06
C GLY A 135 1.21 -4.80 15.64
N ALA A 136 2.53 -4.82 15.46
CA ALA A 136 3.25 -5.18 14.23
C ALA A 136 4.76 -5.13 14.53
N ASP A 137 5.23 -5.83 15.56
CA ASP A 137 6.61 -5.76 16.09
C ASP A 137 7.49 -6.94 15.67
N ARG A 138 6.98 -7.82 14.78
CA ARG A 138 7.65 -9.06 14.38
C ARG A 138 7.62 -9.25 12.88
N ILE A 139 8.71 -9.83 12.37
CA ILE A 139 8.75 -10.43 11.04
C ILE A 139 8.43 -11.92 11.22
N TRP A 140 7.43 -12.35 10.49
CA TRP A 140 7.08 -13.75 10.29
C TRP A 140 7.81 -14.28 9.04
N GLU A 141 8.29 -15.53 9.11
CA GLU A 141 8.96 -16.20 8.00
C GLU A 141 8.16 -17.42 7.55
N SER A 142 7.90 -17.49 6.25
CA SER A 142 7.34 -18.63 5.52
C SER A 142 8.41 -19.12 4.53
N PRO A 143 8.40 -20.38 4.05
CA PRO A 143 9.35 -20.84 3.05
C PRO A 143 9.48 -19.87 1.85
N GLY A 144 10.60 -19.14 1.80
CA GLY A 144 10.95 -18.20 0.75
C GLY A 144 10.30 -16.81 0.83
N LYS A 145 9.56 -16.49 1.90
CA LYS A 145 8.90 -15.19 2.09
C LYS A 145 8.97 -14.71 3.54
N ARG A 146 8.98 -13.40 3.73
CA ARG A 146 8.99 -12.75 5.05
C ARG A 146 7.87 -11.73 5.09
N TYR A 147 7.26 -11.55 6.25
CA TYR A 147 6.06 -10.72 6.39
C TYR A 147 6.04 -9.96 7.69
N ILE A 148 5.58 -8.72 7.68
CA ILE A 148 5.15 -8.04 8.90
C ILE A 148 3.62 -8.18 8.98
N VAL A 149 3.14 -8.79 10.05
CA VAL A 149 1.71 -8.96 10.31
C VAL A 149 1.30 -7.95 11.38
N GLY A 150 0.22 -7.23 11.14
CA GLY A 150 -0.28 -6.26 12.10
C GLY A 150 -1.79 -6.10 12.11
N GLU A 151 -2.27 -5.34 13.08
CA GLU A 151 -3.69 -5.05 13.25
C GLU A 151 -3.89 -3.57 13.56
N LEU A 152 -4.81 -2.93 12.85
CA LEU A 152 -5.25 -1.55 13.08
C LEU A 152 -6.64 -1.55 13.69
N VAL A 153 -6.96 -0.57 14.52
CA VAL A 153 -8.33 -0.24 14.92
C VAL A 153 -8.69 1.15 14.40
N SER A 154 -9.89 1.27 13.83
CA SER A 154 -10.43 2.57 13.43
C SER A 154 -10.98 3.31 14.65
N GLY A 155 -10.47 4.50 14.90
CA GLY A 155 -11.09 5.50 15.78
C GLY A 155 -11.82 6.60 14.99
N ALA A 156 -11.95 6.46 13.68
CA ALA A 156 -12.66 7.42 12.84
C ALA A 156 -14.19 7.32 13.05
N ALA A 157 -14.88 8.44 12.87
CA ALA A 157 -16.34 8.47 12.89
C ALA A 157 -16.92 7.93 11.57
N GLU A 158 -16.28 8.22 10.44
CA GLU A 158 -16.66 7.64 9.15
C GLU A 158 -16.09 6.24 8.94
N THR A 159 -16.81 5.45 8.14
CA THR A 159 -16.34 4.15 7.66
C THR A 159 -15.22 4.34 6.64
N ILE A 160 -14.10 3.66 6.85
CA ILE A 160 -12.95 3.65 5.94
C ILE A 160 -13.19 2.62 4.85
N GLY A 161 -13.08 3.02 3.58
CA GLY A 161 -13.40 2.17 2.44
C GLY A 161 -12.21 1.47 1.82
N ASP A 162 -11.20 2.25 1.46
CA ASP A 162 -9.94 1.76 0.89
C ASP A 162 -8.81 2.19 1.82
N LEU A 163 -8.20 1.22 2.50
CA LEU A 163 -7.05 1.44 3.38
C LEU A 163 -5.83 0.67 2.86
N ALA A 164 -4.77 1.40 2.56
CA ALA A 164 -3.45 0.83 2.29
C ALA A 164 -2.46 1.25 3.37
N ILE A 165 -1.61 0.30 3.73
CA ILE A 165 -0.47 0.44 4.63
C ILE A 165 0.75 0.60 3.75
N VAL A 166 1.47 1.71 3.91
CA VAL A 166 2.77 1.91 3.30
C VAL A 166 3.81 1.70 4.39
N ALA A 167 4.73 0.76 4.20
CA ALA A 167 5.79 0.41 5.13
C ALA A 167 7.14 0.84 4.56
N GLY A 168 7.85 1.69 5.29
CA GLY A 168 9.28 1.95 5.07
C GLY A 168 10.07 0.96 5.91
N LEU A 169 11.00 0.24 5.28
CA LEU A 169 11.82 -0.80 5.89
C LEU A 169 13.24 -0.26 6.02
N TYR A 170 13.80 -0.29 7.22
CA TYR A 170 15.06 0.37 7.55
C TYR A 170 16.09 -0.62 8.08
N SER A 171 17.37 -0.35 7.83
CA SER A 171 18.48 -1.05 8.46
C SER A 171 18.71 -0.62 9.91
N THR A 172 19.59 -1.34 10.59
CA THR A 172 20.01 -1.09 11.98
C THR A 172 20.61 0.30 12.21
N ASP A 173 21.20 0.91 11.18
CA ASP A 173 21.75 2.27 11.17
C ASP A 173 20.72 3.36 10.83
N GLY A 174 19.45 2.97 10.60
CA GLY A 174 18.38 3.90 10.25
C GLY A 174 18.29 4.26 8.76
N ARG A 175 19.06 3.64 7.87
CA ARG A 175 18.94 3.86 6.42
C ARG A 175 17.67 3.20 5.87
N LEU A 176 16.90 3.93 5.07
CA LEU A 176 15.74 3.39 4.35
C LEU A 176 16.21 2.41 3.27
N LEU A 177 15.77 1.16 3.35
CA LEU A 177 16.12 0.09 2.42
C LEU A 177 15.04 -0.11 1.36
N HIS A 178 13.78 -0.21 1.79
CA HIS A 178 12.67 -0.54 0.92
C HIS A 178 11.41 0.18 1.34
N VAL A 179 10.49 0.32 0.39
CA VAL A 179 9.14 0.80 0.65
C VAL A 179 8.16 -0.18 0.03
N VAL A 180 7.21 -0.65 0.84
CA VAL A 180 6.20 -1.63 0.43
C VAL A 180 4.81 -1.06 0.70
N ARG A 181 3.89 -1.22 -0.24
CA ARG A 181 2.47 -0.88 -0.05
C ARG A 181 1.65 -2.16 -0.02
N ALA A 182 0.82 -2.32 1.01
CA ALA A 182 -0.06 -3.46 1.18
C ALA A 182 -1.48 -3.01 1.55
N PRO A 183 -2.55 -3.68 1.07
CA PRO A 183 -3.90 -3.37 1.50
C PRO A 183 -4.15 -3.87 2.93
N ALA A 184 -5.10 -3.26 3.65
CA ALA A 184 -5.72 -3.95 4.78
C ALA A 184 -6.56 -5.13 4.25
N LEU A 185 -6.59 -6.23 4.98
CA LEU A 185 -7.13 -7.48 4.45
C LEU A 185 -8.66 -7.56 4.57
N VAL A 186 -9.27 -6.81 5.50
CA VAL A 186 -10.72 -6.75 5.71
C VAL A 186 -11.20 -5.31 5.65
N GLN A 187 -12.08 -5.01 4.70
CA GLN A 187 -12.64 -3.68 4.44
C GLN A 187 -14.07 -3.82 3.90
N PRO A 188 -14.97 -2.85 4.11
CA PRO A 188 -14.74 -1.56 4.78
C PRO A 188 -14.57 -1.69 6.31
N ILE A 189 -14.11 -0.61 6.97
CA ILE A 189 -13.77 -0.60 8.41
C ILE A 189 -14.58 0.50 9.11
N ALA A 190 -15.59 0.11 9.87
CA ALA A 190 -16.39 1.04 10.67
C ALA A 190 -15.65 1.51 11.95
N ALA A 191 -16.20 2.53 12.62
CA ALA A 191 -15.70 3.01 13.90
C ALA A 191 -15.56 1.87 14.93
N GLY A 192 -14.41 1.80 15.60
CA GLY A 192 -14.08 0.77 16.59
C GLY A 192 -13.74 -0.61 16.02
N GLN A 193 -13.95 -0.84 14.71
CA GLN A 193 -13.60 -2.11 14.09
C GLN A 193 -12.09 -2.24 13.88
N ARG A 194 -11.64 -3.49 13.91
CA ARG A 194 -10.24 -3.86 13.71
C ARG A 194 -10.04 -4.50 12.35
N THR A 195 -8.93 -4.17 11.69
CA THR A 195 -8.55 -4.81 10.42
C THR A 195 -7.10 -5.31 10.51
N PRO A 196 -6.83 -6.56 10.10
CA PRO A 196 -5.47 -7.02 9.96
C PRO A 196 -4.86 -6.54 8.65
N PHE A 197 -3.53 -6.47 8.62
CA PHE A 197 -2.75 -6.24 7.41
C PHE A 197 -1.52 -7.15 7.39
N LEU A 198 -0.99 -7.36 6.19
CA LEU A 198 0.20 -8.16 5.97
C LEU A 198 1.07 -7.46 4.93
N VAL A 199 2.31 -7.12 5.32
CA VAL A 199 3.30 -6.47 4.46
C VAL A 199 4.37 -7.49 4.12
N GLU A 200 4.56 -7.79 2.84
CA GLU A 200 5.67 -8.65 2.40
C GLU A 200 7.01 -7.91 2.53
N VAL A 201 7.95 -8.50 3.26
CA VAL A 201 9.29 -7.98 3.50
C VAL A 201 10.23 -8.63 2.49
N PRO A 202 11.05 -7.85 1.74
CA PRO A 202 12.07 -8.41 0.89
C PRO A 202 13.02 -9.35 1.67
N PRO A 203 13.64 -10.33 1.00
CA PRO A 203 14.61 -11.24 1.63
C PRO A 203 15.96 -10.55 1.90
N ASP A 204 15.95 -9.27 2.29
CA ASP A 204 17.12 -8.52 2.72
C ASP A 204 17.32 -8.71 4.24
N PRO A 205 18.39 -9.39 4.68
CA PRO A 205 18.66 -9.58 6.10
C PRO A 205 18.98 -8.27 6.83
N ALA A 206 19.27 -7.17 6.11
CA ALA A 206 19.53 -5.88 6.73
C ALA A 206 18.27 -5.20 7.27
N VAL A 207 17.05 -5.63 6.88
CA VAL A 207 15.80 -5.07 7.42
C VAL A 207 15.69 -5.38 8.91
N ASN A 208 15.69 -4.34 9.73
CA ASN A 208 15.67 -4.43 11.20
C ASN A 208 14.51 -3.69 11.86
N SER A 209 14.05 -2.59 11.26
CA SER A 209 12.94 -1.80 11.78
C SER A 209 12.05 -1.29 10.65
N TRP A 210 10.85 -0.84 11.00
CA TRP A 210 9.91 -0.31 10.01
C TRP A 210 9.06 0.83 10.57
N ARG A 211 8.57 1.66 9.65
CA ARG A 211 7.62 2.74 9.91
C ARG A 211 6.44 2.59 8.98
N PHE A 212 5.23 2.86 9.48
CA PHE A 212 4.02 2.80 8.69
C PHE A 212 3.46 4.20 8.41
N TRP A 213 2.92 4.34 7.20
CA TRP A 213 1.99 5.39 6.81
C TRP A 213 0.69 4.74 6.35
N TYR A 214 -0.40 5.50 6.46
CA TYR A 214 -1.72 5.04 6.10
C TYR A 214 -2.29 5.91 5.00
N VAL A 215 -2.73 5.27 3.92
CA VAL A 215 -3.45 5.92 2.83
C VAL A 215 -4.86 5.40 2.87
N ALA A 216 -5.82 6.29 3.06
CA ALA A 216 -7.20 5.93 3.23
C ALA A 216 -8.11 6.73 2.29
N ALA A 217 -9.27 6.15 1.95
CA ALA A 217 -10.40 6.85 1.36
C ALA A 217 -11.69 6.57 2.16
N PRO A 218 -12.64 7.51 2.21
CA PRO A 218 -13.93 7.27 2.82
C PRO A 218 -14.68 6.18 2.06
N PHE A 219 -15.41 5.33 2.76
CA PHE A 219 -16.23 4.31 2.13
C PHE A 219 -17.43 4.94 1.41
N VAL A 220 -17.60 4.57 0.15
CA VAL A 220 -18.76 4.96 -0.67
C VAL A 220 -19.61 3.71 -0.90
N GLY A 221 -20.67 3.55 -0.12
CA GLY A 221 -21.58 2.41 -0.25
C GLY A 221 -22.29 2.07 1.07
N HIS A 222 -22.95 0.92 1.09
CA HIS A 222 -23.56 0.37 2.30
C HIS A 222 -22.86 -0.94 2.65
N PRO A 223 -22.24 -1.05 3.84
CA PRO A 223 -21.68 -2.32 4.27
C PRO A 223 -22.82 -3.32 4.46
N VAL A 224 -22.68 -4.52 3.91
CA VAL A 224 -23.63 -5.60 4.16
C VAL A 224 -23.27 -6.25 5.50
N PRO A 225 -24.19 -6.35 6.47
CA PRO A 225 -23.92 -6.99 7.75
C PRO A 225 -23.72 -8.50 7.53
N LEU A 226 -22.55 -9.00 7.94
CA LEU A 226 -22.19 -10.41 7.85
C LEU A 226 -21.99 -10.97 9.26
N ALA A 227 -22.53 -12.17 9.49
CA ALA A 227 -22.14 -13.00 10.62
C ALA A 227 -21.13 -14.04 10.16
N VAL A 228 -20.16 -14.35 11.01
CA VAL A 228 -19.13 -15.36 10.72
C VAL A 228 -19.06 -16.35 11.86
N ARG A 229 -19.02 -17.64 11.51
CA ARG A 229 -18.83 -18.72 12.47
C ARG A 229 -17.76 -19.68 11.96
N VAL A 230 -16.79 -19.99 12.81
CA VAL A 230 -15.84 -21.08 12.54
C VAL A 230 -16.59 -22.42 12.63
N ALA A 231 -16.60 -23.17 11.54
CA ALA A 231 -17.21 -24.50 11.48
C ALA A 231 -16.21 -25.59 11.86
N ALA A 232 -14.96 -25.48 11.38
CA ALA A 232 -13.86 -26.37 11.71
C ALA A 232 -12.52 -25.63 11.58
N ALA A 233 -11.51 -26.11 12.30
CA ALA A 233 -10.14 -25.66 12.14
C ALA A 233 -9.19 -26.81 12.45
N ASP A 234 -8.37 -27.18 11.47
CA ASP A 234 -7.45 -28.31 11.57
C ASP A 234 -6.07 -27.90 11.05
N ALA A 235 -5.02 -28.46 11.64
CA ALA A 235 -3.67 -28.32 11.10
C ALA A 235 -3.46 -29.40 10.01
N ASP A 236 -2.88 -29.02 8.87
CA ASP A 236 -2.43 -29.99 7.86
C ASP A 236 -1.01 -30.51 8.16
N ASP A 237 -0.56 -31.48 7.37
CA ASP A 237 0.76 -32.12 7.52
C ASP A 237 1.94 -31.15 7.32
N TYR A 238 1.68 -29.94 6.81
CA TYR A 238 2.68 -28.88 6.62
C TYR A 238 2.65 -27.86 7.75
N GLY A 239 1.85 -28.09 8.79
CA GLY A 239 1.69 -27.16 9.91
C GLY A 239 0.90 -25.91 9.53
N ARG A 240 0.05 -25.96 8.50
CA ARG A 240 -0.86 -24.86 8.15
C ARG A 240 -2.20 -25.10 8.82
N VAL A 241 -2.79 -24.05 9.37
CA VAL A 241 -4.16 -24.07 9.88
C VAL A 241 -5.11 -23.87 8.71
N VAL A 242 -5.91 -24.89 8.42
CA VAL A 242 -7.04 -24.84 7.49
C VAL A 242 -8.29 -24.55 8.30
N VAL A 243 -8.92 -23.40 8.06
CA VAL A 243 -10.14 -22.96 8.75
C VAL A 243 -11.31 -23.02 7.77
N SER A 244 -12.32 -23.81 8.11
CA SER A 244 -13.63 -23.77 7.45
C SER A 244 -14.53 -22.82 8.23
N ALA A 245 -15.02 -21.76 7.58
CA ALA A 245 -15.90 -20.77 8.19
C ALA A 245 -17.19 -20.61 7.38
N VAL A 246 -18.32 -20.47 8.06
CA VAL A 246 -19.59 -20.13 7.43
C VAL A 246 -19.81 -18.63 7.58
N VAL A 247 -20.04 -17.94 6.46
CA VAL A 247 -20.42 -16.53 6.41
C VAL A 247 -21.89 -16.44 6.05
N THR A 248 -22.68 -15.85 6.95
CA THR A 248 -24.12 -15.65 6.77
C THR A 248 -24.39 -14.18 6.48
N ASN A 249 -25.06 -13.90 5.36
CA ASN A 249 -25.53 -12.56 5.05
C ASN A 249 -26.76 -12.23 5.90
N GLN A 250 -26.72 -11.16 6.68
CA GLN A 250 -27.82 -10.77 7.58
C GLN A 250 -28.79 -9.77 6.96
N SER A 251 -28.67 -9.52 5.65
CA SER A 251 -29.50 -8.55 4.93
C SER A 251 -30.10 -9.14 3.64
N SER A 252 -31.05 -8.44 3.06
CA SER A 252 -31.63 -8.78 1.74
C SER A 252 -30.74 -8.41 0.56
N ALA A 253 -29.75 -7.53 0.75
CA ALA A 253 -28.81 -7.16 -0.31
C ALA A 253 -27.73 -8.23 -0.45
N ALA A 254 -27.35 -8.58 -1.69
CA ALA A 254 -26.24 -9.51 -1.91
C ALA A 254 -24.91 -8.90 -1.41
N ALA A 255 -24.13 -9.70 -0.70
CA ALA A 255 -22.79 -9.34 -0.27
C ALA A 255 -21.81 -9.67 -1.40
N ARG A 256 -21.22 -8.64 -2.01
CA ARG A 256 -20.24 -8.76 -3.10
C ARG A 256 -18.84 -8.44 -2.61
N ASP A 257 -17.85 -8.87 -3.39
CA ASP A 257 -16.43 -8.68 -3.06
C ASP A 257 -16.10 -9.15 -1.65
N LEU A 258 -16.61 -10.34 -1.27
CA LEU A 258 -16.42 -10.88 0.05
C LEU A 258 -14.93 -11.07 0.33
N ARG A 259 -14.44 -10.39 1.36
CA ARG A 259 -13.09 -10.57 1.90
C ARG A 259 -13.21 -11.22 3.25
N ALA A 260 -12.60 -12.39 3.40
CA ALA A 260 -12.54 -13.09 4.67
C ALA A 260 -11.11 -13.51 4.99
N VAL A 261 -10.78 -13.48 6.28
CA VAL A 261 -9.48 -13.86 6.80
C VAL A 261 -9.59 -14.64 8.10
N ALA A 262 -8.69 -15.59 8.28
CA ALA A 262 -8.44 -16.27 9.54
C ALA A 262 -7.28 -15.57 10.25
N ILE A 263 -7.52 -15.08 11.46
CA ILE A 263 -6.56 -14.36 12.29
C ILE A 263 -6.10 -15.31 13.40
N LEU A 264 -4.82 -15.65 13.39
CA LEU A 264 -4.20 -16.43 14.45
C LEU A 264 -3.72 -15.48 15.54
N ARG A 265 -4.08 -15.76 16.80
CA ARG A 265 -3.67 -14.94 17.96
C ARG A 265 -2.87 -15.74 18.97
N ASP A 266 -1.93 -15.10 19.64
CA ASP A 266 -1.26 -15.68 20.81
C ASP A 266 -2.16 -15.67 22.05
N ALA A 267 -1.65 -16.22 23.16
CA ALA A 267 -2.37 -16.26 24.44
C ALA A 267 -2.64 -14.88 25.05
N GLN A 268 -1.94 -13.83 24.58
CA GLN A 268 -2.16 -12.44 24.98
C GLN A 268 -3.15 -11.72 24.05
N GLY A 269 -3.70 -12.42 23.05
CA GLY A 269 -4.64 -11.87 22.07
C GLY A 269 -3.97 -11.04 20.97
N ARG A 270 -2.65 -11.03 20.86
CA ARG A 270 -1.94 -10.35 19.77
C ARG A 270 -1.98 -11.18 18.51
N ILE A 271 -2.04 -10.51 17.37
CA ILE A 271 -1.98 -11.16 16.06
C ILE A 271 -0.60 -11.79 15.85
N VAL A 272 -0.56 -13.06 15.46
CA VAL A 272 0.69 -13.77 15.11
C VAL A 272 0.75 -14.17 13.64
N ASN A 273 -0.39 -14.42 13.01
CA ASN A 273 -0.46 -14.63 11.56
C ASN A 273 -1.88 -14.36 11.03
N VAL A 274 -2.00 -14.25 9.71
CA VAL A 274 -3.27 -14.14 8.99
C VAL A 274 -3.27 -15.06 7.78
N GLY A 275 -4.33 -15.85 7.64
CA GLY A 275 -4.67 -16.57 6.43
C GLY A 275 -5.78 -15.86 5.69
N ALA A 276 -5.72 -15.85 4.36
CA ALA A 276 -6.79 -15.31 3.51
C ALA A 276 -7.57 -16.45 2.85
N LEU A 277 -8.64 -16.08 2.13
CA LEU A 277 -9.28 -16.95 1.15
C LEU A 277 -8.24 -17.54 0.21
N ASP A 278 -8.36 -18.84 -0.04
CA ASP A 278 -7.59 -19.50 -1.07
C ASP A 278 -7.73 -18.69 -2.38
N PRO A 279 -6.65 -18.17 -2.97
CA PRO A 279 -6.72 -17.33 -4.17
C PRO A 279 -7.38 -18.04 -5.35
N LEU A 280 -7.51 -19.37 -5.31
CA LEU A 280 -8.25 -20.15 -6.30
C LEU A 280 -9.78 -20.04 -6.17
N ALA A 281 -10.31 -19.49 -5.07
CA ALA A 281 -11.74 -19.44 -4.78
C ALA A 281 -12.53 -18.35 -5.57
N GLY A 282 -11.85 -17.47 -6.31
CA GLY A 282 -12.50 -16.35 -6.98
C GLY A 282 -13.11 -15.33 -5.99
N THR A 283 -13.80 -14.31 -6.51
CA THR A 283 -14.59 -13.41 -5.66
C THR A 283 -15.85 -14.14 -5.19
N ALA A 284 -15.93 -14.46 -3.91
CA ALA A 284 -17.15 -15.03 -3.34
C ALA A 284 -18.26 -13.97 -3.25
N GLU A 285 -19.48 -14.35 -3.61
CA GLU A 285 -20.72 -13.58 -3.40
C GLU A 285 -21.61 -14.37 -2.45
N VAL A 286 -22.16 -13.71 -1.43
CA VAL A 286 -23.17 -14.32 -0.55
C VAL A 286 -24.53 -13.72 -0.90
N PRO A 287 -25.48 -14.50 -1.43
CA PRO A 287 -26.83 -14.02 -1.71
C PRO A 287 -27.47 -13.36 -0.48
N GLY A 288 -28.49 -12.52 -0.70
CA GLY A 288 -29.27 -11.95 0.40
C GLY A 288 -29.85 -13.05 1.29
N TYR A 289 -29.63 -12.95 2.61
CA TYR A 289 -29.95 -13.99 3.61
C TYR A 289 -29.37 -15.38 3.33
N GLY A 290 -28.38 -15.48 2.43
CA GLY A 290 -27.68 -16.71 2.10
C GLY A 290 -26.52 -17.00 3.05
N GLU A 291 -25.93 -18.18 2.86
CA GLU A 291 -24.71 -18.60 3.55
C GLU A 291 -23.69 -19.08 2.52
N GLU A 292 -22.41 -18.86 2.82
CA GLU A 292 -21.29 -19.38 2.03
C GLU A 292 -20.27 -20.03 2.97
N THR A 293 -19.76 -21.20 2.59
CA THR A 293 -18.68 -21.87 3.34
C THR A 293 -17.34 -21.55 2.72
N LEU A 294 -16.50 -20.87 3.49
CA LEU A 294 -15.17 -20.45 3.08
C LEU A 294 -14.11 -21.40 3.64
N ARG A 295 -13.11 -21.67 2.82
CA ARG A 295 -11.87 -22.33 3.23
C ARG A 295 -10.75 -21.30 3.27
N LEU A 296 -10.22 -21.05 4.47
CA LEU A 296 -9.15 -20.10 4.74
C LEU A 296 -7.91 -20.88 5.16
N VAL A 297 -6.73 -20.46 4.71
CA VAL A 297 -5.47 -21.15 5.03
C VAL A 297 -4.49 -20.15 5.60
N ALA A 298 -3.98 -20.43 6.80
CA ALA A 298 -2.95 -19.65 7.47
C ALA A 298 -1.78 -20.57 7.84
N ASP A 299 -0.53 -20.11 7.70
CA ASP A 299 0.60 -20.88 8.22
C ASP A 299 0.57 -20.82 9.77
N ALA A 300 0.52 -21.97 10.46
CA ALA A 300 0.49 -21.95 11.91
C ALA A 300 1.81 -21.40 12.45
N GLN A 301 1.74 -20.66 13.55
CA GLN A 301 2.92 -20.14 14.24
C GLN A 301 3.06 -20.76 15.62
N PRO A 302 4.27 -21.13 16.06
CA PRO A 302 4.48 -21.57 17.44
C PRO A 302 3.86 -20.57 18.42
N GLY A 303 3.03 -21.07 19.33
CA GLY A 303 2.40 -20.25 20.37
C GLY A 303 1.11 -19.53 19.97
N PHE A 304 0.52 -19.79 18.79
CA PHE A 304 -0.88 -19.40 18.58
C PHE A 304 -1.80 -20.16 19.55
N ALA A 305 -2.80 -19.47 20.09
CA ALA A 305 -3.70 -19.96 21.13
C ALA A 305 -5.18 -19.86 20.72
N SER A 306 -5.51 -18.99 19.77
CA SER A 306 -6.89 -18.86 19.28
C SER A 306 -6.94 -18.47 17.81
N ILE A 307 -8.09 -18.76 17.18
CA ILE A 307 -8.42 -18.44 15.81
C ILE A 307 -9.66 -17.55 15.83
N GLU A 308 -9.60 -16.42 15.14
CA GLU A 308 -10.72 -15.53 14.90
C GLU A 308 -10.93 -15.44 13.38
N VAL A 309 -12.16 -15.49 12.89
CA VAL A 309 -12.44 -15.25 11.47
C VAL A 309 -13.21 -13.95 11.35
N ARG A 310 -12.78 -13.10 10.41
CA ARG A 310 -13.48 -11.88 10.04
C ARG A 310 -13.83 -11.90 8.58
N ALA A 311 -14.98 -11.31 8.26
CA ALA A 311 -15.40 -11.09 6.89
C ALA A 311 -15.96 -9.68 6.73
N ALA A 312 -15.77 -9.11 5.56
CA ALA A 312 -16.41 -7.89 5.13
C ALA A 312 -16.74 -7.98 3.64
N SER A 313 -17.69 -7.17 3.21
CA SER A 313 -18.14 -7.11 1.83
C SER A 313 -18.46 -5.68 1.46
N SER A 314 -18.35 -5.36 0.19
CA SER A 314 -18.75 -4.09 -0.37
C SER A 314 -19.76 -4.28 -1.49
N THR A 315 -20.85 -3.52 -1.46
CA THR A 315 -21.72 -3.37 -2.64
C THR A 315 -21.30 -2.19 -3.51
N ALA A 316 -20.14 -1.58 -3.23
CA ALA A 316 -19.66 -0.42 -3.96
C ALA A 316 -19.38 -0.81 -5.41
N LEU A 317 -19.82 0.03 -6.36
CA LEU A 317 -19.24 0.05 -7.69
C LEU A 317 -17.74 0.26 -7.48
N LEU A 318 -16.91 -0.73 -7.83
CA LEU A 318 -15.48 -0.57 -7.96
C LEU A 318 -15.23 0.68 -8.81
N LEU A 319 -14.97 1.82 -8.17
CA LEU A 319 -14.31 2.93 -8.81
C LEU A 319 -12.99 2.33 -9.29
N ALA A 320 -12.79 2.33 -10.60
CA ALA A 320 -11.84 1.49 -11.29
C ALA A 320 -10.48 1.41 -10.56
N PRO A 321 -9.84 0.23 -10.50
CA PRO A 321 -8.53 0.04 -9.87
C PRO A 321 -7.42 0.96 -10.43
N GLU A 322 -7.70 1.72 -11.50
CA GLU A 322 -6.78 2.61 -12.19
C GLU A 322 -6.28 3.81 -11.37
N ARG A 323 -6.95 4.22 -10.27
CA ARG A 323 -6.43 5.33 -9.45
C ARG A 323 -5.28 4.94 -8.53
N PHE A 324 -5.05 3.64 -8.35
CA PHE A 324 -3.92 3.14 -7.58
C PHE A 324 -3.21 2.13 -8.47
N GLY A 325 -2.41 2.64 -9.41
CA GLY A 325 -1.55 1.80 -10.24
C GLY A 325 -0.94 0.72 -9.36
N THR A 326 -1.17 -0.55 -9.71
CA THR A 326 -0.54 -1.70 -9.08
C THR A 326 0.96 -1.42 -9.09
N PHE A 327 1.47 -0.88 -7.98
CA PHE A 327 2.87 -0.95 -7.65
C PHE A 327 3.10 -2.42 -7.42
N PHE A 328 3.47 -3.13 -8.50
CA PHE A 328 4.08 -4.43 -8.38
C PHE A 328 5.23 -4.23 -7.40
N PRO A 329 5.26 -4.93 -6.26
CA PRO A 329 6.49 -4.97 -5.51
C PRO A 329 7.48 -5.58 -6.50
N ILE A 330 8.46 -4.79 -6.94
CA ILE A 330 9.59 -5.33 -7.70
C ILE A 330 10.39 -6.12 -6.67
N VAL A 331 9.89 -7.30 -6.31
CA VAL A 331 10.62 -8.30 -5.54
C VAL A 331 11.53 -8.99 -6.54
N HIS A 332 12.53 -8.27 -7.05
CA HIS A 332 13.64 -8.93 -7.67
C HIS A 332 14.52 -9.47 -6.55
N ARG A 333 14.54 -10.81 -6.42
CA ARG A 333 15.65 -11.50 -5.78
C ARG A 333 16.88 -11.15 -6.63
N PRO A 334 17.88 -10.39 -6.14
CA PRO A 334 19.20 -10.56 -6.71
C PRO A 334 19.53 -12.03 -6.48
N GLU A 335 19.68 -12.81 -7.55
CA GLU A 335 20.37 -14.09 -7.44
C GLU A 335 21.77 -13.75 -6.95
N VAL A 336 22.01 -13.91 -5.64
CA VAL A 336 23.38 -13.96 -5.13
C VAL A 336 24.01 -15.12 -5.90
N PRO A 337 25.06 -14.91 -6.70
CA PRO A 337 25.73 -15.99 -7.37
C PRO A 337 26.11 -17.01 -6.29
N ARG A 338 25.55 -18.23 -6.38
CA ARG A 338 26.08 -19.33 -5.58
C ARG A 338 27.57 -19.36 -5.89
N ALA A 339 28.41 -19.19 -4.86
CA ALA A 339 29.81 -19.50 -4.98
C ALA A 339 29.87 -20.89 -5.64
N ALA A 340 30.54 -20.97 -6.79
CA ALA A 340 30.73 -22.25 -7.45
C ALA A 340 31.36 -23.16 -6.40
N ASP A 341 30.66 -24.24 -6.05
CA ASP A 341 31.28 -25.35 -5.33
C ASP A 341 32.45 -25.80 -6.20
N GLU A 342 33.66 -25.41 -5.80
CA GLU A 342 34.88 -26.03 -6.26
C GLU A 342 34.88 -27.46 -5.74
N THR A 343 34.11 -28.34 -6.37
CA THR A 343 34.37 -29.77 -6.29
C THR A 343 35.67 -30.01 -7.04
N SER A 344 36.76 -29.93 -6.28
CA SER A 344 38.06 -30.48 -6.62
C SER A 344 37.89 -31.90 -7.13
N HIS A 345 38.36 -32.12 -8.36
CA HIS A 345 38.71 -33.43 -8.89
C HIS A 345 39.62 -34.14 -7.89
N GLU A 346 39.12 -35.20 -7.25
CA GLU A 346 39.98 -36.22 -6.67
C GLU A 346 40.37 -37.20 -7.77
N ASP A 347 41.66 -37.17 -8.05
CA ASP A 347 42.45 -38.06 -8.88
C ASP A 347 42.21 -39.53 -8.48
N GLN A 348 41.80 -40.37 -9.43
CA GLN A 348 41.88 -41.82 -9.27
C GLN A 348 43.21 -42.31 -9.84
N GLY A 349 44.17 -42.48 -8.93
CA GLY A 349 45.29 -43.40 -9.07
C GLY A 349 44.98 -44.75 -8.41
#